data_AF-A0A959DAV5-F1
#
_entry.id   AF-A0A959DAV5-F1
#
_cell.length_a   1.000
_cell.length_b   1.000
_cell.length_c   1.000
_cell.angle_alpha   90.00
_cell.angle_beta   90.00
_cell.angle_gamma   90.00
#
_symmetry.space_group_name_H-M   'P 1'
#
loop_
_entity.id
_entity.type
_entity.pdbx_description
1 polymer ?
#
loop_
_entity_poly.entity_id
_entity_poly.type
_entity_poly.pdbx_seq_one_letter_code
_entity_poly.pdbx_strand_id
1 'polypeptide(L)' 'MRMRKKYAMGKDKYYFTIKSVPNNITIFRKTREAAVTAFKKYKRAGKEIEWLGKWNGKEFTESSMPATAGA' A
#
# COMPACT_ATOMS: atom_id res chain seq x y z
N MET A 1 -21.66 7.48 21.86
CA MET A 1 -20.34 7.72 21.24
C MET A 1 -20.23 6.91 19.96
N ARG A 2 -20.12 7.57 18.80
CA ARG A 2 -19.95 6.89 17.51
C ARG A 2 -18.53 6.29 17.51
N MET A 3 -18.40 5.01 17.85
CA MET A 3 -17.12 4.29 17.78
C MET A 3 -16.58 4.50 16.36
N ARG A 4 -15.58 5.37 16.20
CA ARG A 4 -14.74 5.39 15.01
C ARG A 4 -14.19 3.98 14.91
N LYS A 5 -14.77 3.19 14.01
CA LYS A 5 -14.25 1.88 13.59
C LYS A 5 -12.79 2.13 13.30
N LYS A 6 -11.91 1.79 14.25
CA LYS A 6 -10.47 1.81 14.04
C LYS A 6 -10.30 0.86 12.88
N TYR A 7 -9.98 1.37 11.70
CA TYR A 7 -9.69 0.55 10.53
C TYR A 7 -8.53 -0.34 10.95
N ALA A 8 -8.83 -1.53 11.45
CA ALA A 8 -7.83 -2.49 11.86
C ALA A 8 -7.15 -2.88 10.55
N MET A 9 -5.98 -2.31 10.30
CA MET A 9 -5.13 -2.74 9.20
C MET A 9 -4.99 -4.25 9.32
N GLY A 10 -5.56 -4.95 8.33
CA GLY A 10 -5.52 -6.39 8.30
C GLY A 10 -4.07 -6.84 8.27
N LYS A 11 -3.73 -7.71 9.23
CA LYS A 11 -2.44 -8.39 9.29
C LYS A 11 -2.22 -9.16 8.00
N ASP A 12 -0.95 -9.25 7.60
CA ASP A 12 -0.48 -9.95 6.40
C ASP A 12 -0.91 -9.32 5.07
N LYS A 13 -1.35 -8.06 5.07
CA LYS A 13 -1.73 -7.33 3.85
C LYS A 13 -0.65 -6.33 3.47
N TYR A 14 -0.49 -6.12 2.18
CA TYR A 14 0.42 -5.13 1.61
C TYR A 14 -0.30 -3.81 1.42
N TYR A 15 0.31 -2.72 1.87
CA TYR A 15 -0.24 -1.37 1.82
C TYR A 15 0.65 -0.46 0.98
N PHE A 16 0.00 0.45 0.28
CA PHE A 16 0.65 1.54 -0.44
C PHE A 16 -0.31 2.73 -0.49
N THR A 17 0.24 3.92 -0.44
CA THR A 17 -0.51 5.17 -0.45
C THR A 17 -0.26 5.91 -1.74
N ILE A 18 -1.33 6.31 -2.41
CA ILE A 18 -1.27 7.18 -3.58
C ILE A 18 -1.47 8.60 -3.08
N LYS A 19 -0.47 9.47 -3.24
CA LYS A 19 -0.65 10.90 -3.00
C LYS A 19 -1.46 11.46 -4.15
N SER A 20 -2.73 11.73 -3.85
CA SER A 20 -3.64 12.43 -4.74
C SER A 20 -4.08 13.70 -4.02
N VAL A 21 -4.25 14.78 -4.77
CA VAL A 21 -4.84 16.02 -4.27
C VAL A 21 -6.37 15.90 -4.47
N PRO A 22 -7.22 16.23 -3.48
CA PRO A 22 -6.91 16.79 -2.15
C PRO A 22 -6.61 15.75 -1.05
N ASN A 23 -6.89 14.46 -1.25
CA ASN A 23 -6.73 13.44 -0.22
C ASN A 23 -5.90 12.25 -0.70
N ASN A 24 -4.98 11.79 0.15
CA ASN A 24 -4.17 10.61 -0.10
C ASN A 24 -5.03 9.34 0.00
N ILE A 25 -4.79 8.40 -0.90
CA ILE A 25 -5.56 7.17 -1.02
C ILE A 25 -4.67 6.00 -0.59
N THR A 26 -4.92 5.46 0.60
CA THR A 26 -4.25 4.23 1.06
C THR A 26 -4.99 3.01 0.54
N ILE A 27 -4.30 2.19 -0.25
CA ILE A 27 -4.83 0.95 -0.81
C ILE A 27 -4.09 -0.22 -0.16
N PHE A 28 -4.82 -1.28 0.12
CA PHE A 28 -4.25 -2.54 0.57
C PHE A 28 -4.61 -3.70 -0.36
N ARG A 29 -3.72 -4.69 -0.42
CA ARG A 29 -3.92 -5.92 -1.16
C ARG A 29 -3.49 -7.12 -0.32
N LYS A 30 -4.17 -8.24 -0.53
CA LYS A 30 -3.92 -9.49 0.21
C LYS A 30 -2.62 -10.16 -0.26
N THR A 31 -2.29 -10.06 -1.54
CA THR A 31 -1.11 -10.68 -2.14
C THR A 31 -0.09 -9.64 -2.56
N ARG A 32 1.20 -9.98 -2.43
CA ARG A 32 2.32 -9.13 -2.87
C ARG A 32 2.19 -8.81 -4.35
N GLU A 33 1.97 -9.81 -5.19
CA GLU A 33 1.91 -9.65 -6.65
C GLU A 33 0.83 -8.66 -7.09
N ALA A 34 -0.37 -8.74 -6.50
CA ALA A 34 -1.45 -7.81 -6.79
C ALA A 34 -1.12 -6.38 -6.32
N ALA A 35 -0.45 -6.26 -5.16
CA ALA A 35 0.01 -4.98 -4.64
C ALA A 35 1.07 -4.35 -5.55
N VAL A 36 2.06 -5.12 -5.97
CA VAL A 36 3.12 -4.67 -6.90
C VAL A 36 2.54 -4.30 -8.26
N THR A 37 1.61 -5.09 -8.78
CA THR A 37 0.96 -4.81 -10.06
C THR A 37 0.17 -3.51 -10.01
N ALA A 38 -0.62 -3.31 -8.95
CA ALA A 38 -1.33 -2.05 -8.73
C ALA A 38 -0.35 -0.89 -8.57
N PHE A 39 0.71 -1.06 -7.77
CA PHE A 39 1.73 -0.04 -7.55
C PHE A 39 2.37 0.39 -8.87
N LYS A 40 2.78 -0.57 -9.71
CA LYS A 40 3.34 -0.31 -11.05
C LYS A 40 2.34 0.39 -11.96
N LYS A 41 1.05 0.02 -11.94
CA LYS A 41 0.01 0.68 -12.73
C LYS A 41 -0.13 2.16 -12.36
N TYR A 42 -0.22 2.47 -11.07
CA TYR A 42 -0.33 3.85 -10.61
C TYR A 42 0.94 4.66 -10.86
N LYS A 43 2.12 4.06 -10.66
CA LYS A 43 3.41 4.67 -10.98
C LYS A 43 3.53 4.99 -12.47
N ARG A 44 3.11 4.05 -13.35
CA ARG A 44 3.06 4.26 -14.82
C ARG A 44 2.06 5.33 -15.23
N ALA A 45 0.97 5.49 -14.47
CA ALA A 45 -0.01 6.55 -14.68
C ALA A 45 0.49 7.95 -14.25
N GLY A 46 1.75 8.08 -13.80
CA GLY A 46 2.34 9.35 -13.37
C GLY A 46 1.81 9.85 -12.02
N LYS A 47 1.16 8.99 -11.23
CA LYS A 47 0.70 9.35 -9.89
C LYS A 47 1.83 9.16 -8.88
N GLU A 48 1.95 10.08 -7.93
CA GLU A 48 2.79 9.87 -6.75
C GLU A 48 2.21 8.72 -5.92
N ILE A 49 2.99 7.66 -5.79
CA ILE A 49 2.63 6.47 -5.04
C ILE A 49 3.79 6.05 -4.16
N GLU A 50 3.49 5.81 -2.90
CA GLU A 50 4.42 5.48 -1.84
C GLU A 50 4.11 4.07 -1.32
N TRP A 51 5.12 3.21 -1.34
CA TRP A 51 5.00 1.84 -0.87
C TRP A 51 5.24 1.81 0.64
N LEU A 52 4.26 1.34 1.41
CA LEU A 52 4.39 1.22 2.87
C LEU A 52 4.95 -0.16 3.26
N GLY A 53 4.56 -1.21 2.54
CA GLY A 53 4.97 -2.58 2.84
C GLY A 53 3.86 -3.44 3.42
N LYS A 54 4.24 -4.58 3.98
CA LYS A 54 3.34 -5.56 4.58
C LYS A 54 3.07 -5.23 6.05
N TRP A 55 1.80 -5.04 6.38
CA TRP A 55 1.42 -4.83 7.78
C TRP A 55 1.43 -6.14 8.54
N ASN A 56 2.28 -6.26 9.56
CA ASN A 56 2.34 -7.45 10.41
C ASN A 56 1.39 -7.36 11.64
N GLY A 57 0.49 -6.37 11.68
CA GLY A 57 -0.40 -6.14 12.83
C GLY A 57 0.14 -5.13 13.85
N LYS A 58 1.43 -4.78 13.74
CA LYS A 58 2.13 -3.88 14.67
C LYS A 58 2.95 -2.82 13.95
N GLU A 59 3.64 -3.21 12.88
CA GLU A 59 4.47 -2.35 12.04
C GLU A 59 4.46 -2.82 10.58
N PHE A 60 4.99 -1.99 9.68
CA PHE A 60 5.19 -2.34 8.29
C PHE A 60 6.52 -3.07 8.11
N THR A 61 6.41 -4.38 7.93
CA THR A 61 7.51 -5.26 7.51
C THR A 61 7.57 -5.27 5.98
N GLU A 62 8.73 -5.43 5.34
CA GLU A 62 8.85 -5.34 3.86
C GLU A 62 8.53 -3.94 3.27
N SER A 63 8.97 -2.86 3.95
CA SER A 63 8.95 -1.49 3.39
C SER A 63 9.95 -1.30 2.24
N SER A 64 10.83 -2.28 1.99
CA SER A 64 11.70 -2.24 0.82
C SER A 64 10.81 -2.22 -0.43
N MET A 65 10.93 -1.15 -1.23
CA MET A 65 10.19 -1.00 -2.48
C MET A 65 10.17 -2.35 -3.19
N PRO A 66 9.01 -2.80 -3.72
CA PRO A 66 8.97 -4.08 -4.40
C PRO A 66 9.96 -3.99 -5.54
N ALA A 67 11.12 -4.66 -5.35
CA ALA A 67 12.25 -4.55 -6.24
C ALA A 67 11.69 -4.78 -7.63
N THR A 68 11.73 -3.71 -8.44
CA THR A 68 11.49 -3.89 -9.85
C THR A 68 12.73 -4.64 -10.31
N ALA A 69 12.69 -5.97 -10.25
CA ALA A 69 13.52 -6.81 -11.08
C ALA A 69 13.04 -6.53 -12.51
N GLY A 70 13.48 -5.39 -13.05
CA GLY A 70 13.64 -5.20 -14.47
C GLY A 70 14.94 -5.92 -14.81
N ALA A 71 14.83 -6.79 -15.81
CA ALA A 71 15.86 -7.67 -16.35
C ALA A 71 17.16 -6.95 -16.70
#